data_AF-A0A3C0MH56-F1
#
_entry.id   AF-A0A3C0MH56-F1
#
_cell.length_a   1.000
_cell.length_b   1.000
_cell.length_c   1.000
_cell.angle_alpha   90.00
_cell.angle_beta   90.00
_cell.angle_gamma   90.00
#
_symmetry.space_group_name_H-M   'P 1'
#
loop_
_entity.id
_entity.type
_entity.pdbx_description
1 polymer ?
#
loop_
_entity_poly.entity_id
_entity_poly.type
_entity_poly.pdbx_seq_one_letter_code
_entity_poly.pdbx_strand_id
1 'polypeptide(L)'
;GGMNHFMLPESDDGKWGGASASLRFGNYAMERLVNDILIRGGRRERLEVKLMGGGKVLDNCVDVGTRNADFAEAYARAEGLAVLATDLRGDHARRVHFMPVRGRLWLKRLHRTEMPVVGQAETAYYKRIEKADPGGSVELF
;
A
#
# COMPACT_ATOMS: atom_id res chain seq x y z
N GLY A 1 -13.24 4.77 7.46
CA GLY A 1 -12.58 4.17 6.28
C GLY A 1 -11.12 3.99 6.62
N GLY A 2 -10.22 3.71 5.67
CA GLY A 2 -8.79 3.71 6.02
C GLY A 2 -7.88 3.55 4.83
N MET A 3 -6.58 3.66 5.09
CA MET A 3 -5.53 3.43 4.12
C MET A 3 -4.40 2.63 4.74
N ASN A 4 -3.72 1.84 3.93
CA ASN A 4 -2.47 1.22 4.29
C ASN A 4 -1.37 1.66 3.32
N HIS A 5 -0.13 1.53 3.77
CA HIS A 5 1.04 1.70 2.93
C HIS A 5 1.99 0.54 3.23
N PHE A 6 2.11 -0.39 2.28
CA PHE A 6 2.97 -1.56 2.37
C PHE A 6 4.13 -1.46 1.37
N MET A 7 5.25 -2.10 1.68
CA MET A 7 6.50 -1.95 0.93
C MET A 7 6.86 -3.20 0.11
N LEU A 8 6.28 -4.35 0.45
CA LEU A 8 6.54 -5.66 -0.15
C LEU A 8 5.21 -6.36 -0.48
N PRO A 9 5.14 -7.17 -1.55
CA PRO A 9 3.88 -7.73 -2.02
C PRO A 9 3.36 -8.83 -1.07
N GLU A 10 4.15 -9.87 -0.82
CA GLU A 10 3.83 -11.01 0.04
C GLU A 10 5.07 -11.47 0.80
N SER A 11 4.87 -12.16 1.94
CA SER A 11 5.95 -12.85 2.65
C SER A 11 6.33 -14.15 1.93
N ASP A 12 7.61 -14.52 1.96
CA ASP A 12 8.16 -15.73 1.30
C ASP A 12 7.51 -17.04 1.76
N ASP A 13 6.74 -17.01 2.85
CA ASP A 13 6.10 -18.20 3.42
C ASP A 13 4.91 -18.69 2.58
N GLY A 14 4.45 -17.91 1.58
CA GLY A 14 3.35 -18.29 0.67
C GLY A 14 2.02 -18.62 1.34
N LYS A 15 1.93 -18.39 2.66
CA LYS A 15 0.77 -18.70 3.48
C LYS A 15 -0.03 -17.43 3.71
N TRP A 16 -1.23 -17.38 3.14
CA TRP A 16 -2.29 -16.53 3.65
C TRP A 16 -2.45 -16.76 5.16
N GLY A 17 -2.26 -15.71 5.98
CA GLY A 17 -2.39 -15.78 7.43
C GLY A 17 -1.21 -16.38 8.21
N GLY A 18 -0.02 -16.52 7.61
CA GLY A 18 1.19 -16.98 8.31
C GLY A 18 1.80 -15.93 9.26
N ALA A 19 2.42 -16.39 10.36
CA ALA A 19 2.90 -15.60 11.49
C ALA A 19 4.07 -14.62 11.24
N SER A 20 4.53 -14.44 10.00
CA SER A 20 5.40 -13.32 9.59
C SER A 20 4.56 -12.04 9.40
N ALA A 21 3.86 -11.66 10.47
CA ALA A 21 2.79 -10.68 10.56
C ALA A 21 3.31 -9.23 10.50
N SER A 22 3.97 -8.87 9.41
CA SER A 22 4.43 -7.50 9.20
C SER A 22 3.51 -6.71 8.29
N LEU A 23 3.12 -5.52 8.73
CA LEU A 23 2.37 -4.54 7.93
C LEU A 23 3.15 -4.06 6.68
N ARG A 24 4.35 -4.58 6.46
CA ARG A 24 5.18 -4.32 5.27
C ARG A 24 4.74 -5.18 4.10
N PHE A 25 4.15 -6.34 4.35
CA PHE A 25 3.61 -7.21 3.33
C PHE A 25 2.17 -6.82 3.02
N GLY A 26 1.85 -6.73 1.73
CA GLY A 26 0.56 -6.31 1.23
C GLY A 26 -0.57 -7.21 1.72
N ASN A 27 -0.37 -8.52 1.77
CA ASN A 27 -1.37 -9.48 2.26
C ASN A 27 -1.83 -9.16 3.69
N TYR A 28 -0.90 -9.00 4.63
CA TYR A 28 -1.22 -8.70 6.02
C TYR A 28 -1.80 -7.29 6.20
N ALA A 29 -1.22 -6.30 5.51
CA ALA A 29 -1.69 -4.92 5.59
C ALA A 29 -3.12 -4.74 5.04
N MET A 30 -3.46 -5.44 3.97
CA MET A 30 -4.79 -5.39 3.36
C MET A 30 -5.82 -6.12 4.23
N GLU A 31 -5.50 -7.33 4.69
CA GLU A 31 -6.37 -8.11 5.57
C GLU A 31 -6.68 -7.35 6.86
N ARG A 32 -5.66 -6.78 7.50
CA ARG A 32 -5.84 -6.00 8.73
C ARG A 32 -6.72 -4.77 8.51
N LEU A 33 -6.49 -4.00 7.44
CA LEU A 33 -7.31 -2.83 7.12
C LEU A 33 -8.78 -3.20 6.89
N VAL A 34 -9.04 -4.26 6.11
CA VAL A 34 -10.39 -4.73 5.84
C VAL A 34 -11.06 -5.17 7.14
N ASN A 35 -10.41 -6.00 7.95
CA ASN A 35 -10.94 -6.46 9.22
C ASN A 35 -11.23 -5.30 10.18
N ASP A 36 -10.32 -4.34 10.27
CA ASP A 36 -10.50 -3.14 11.09
C ASP A 36 -11.71 -2.30 10.67
N ILE A 37 -12.00 -2.21 9.36
CA ILE A 37 -13.20 -1.53 8.86
C ILE A 37 -14.47 -2.32 9.21
N LEU A 38 -14.44 -3.65 9.05
CA LEU A 38 -15.60 -4.51 9.34
C LEU A 38 -15.96 -4.50 10.82
N ILE A 39 -14.97 -4.58 11.72
CA ILE A 39 -15.17 -4.51 13.18
C ILE A 39 -15.85 -3.19 13.58
N ARG A 40 -15.58 -2.10 12.85
CA ARG A 40 -16.19 -0.78 13.07
C ARG A 40 -17.55 -0.59 12.38
N GLY A 41 -18.18 -1.67 11.91
CA GLY A 41 -19.50 -1.65 11.29
C GLY A 41 -19.50 -1.41 9.78
N GLY A 42 -18.33 -1.48 9.14
CA GLY A 42 -18.23 -1.54 7.68
C GLY A 42 -18.87 -2.83 7.14
N ARG A 43 -19.43 -2.76 5.94
CA ARG A 43 -20.02 -3.92 5.25
C ARG A 43 -19.17 -4.27 4.04
N ARG A 44 -18.78 -5.55 3.92
CA ARG A 44 -17.81 -6.02 2.90
C ARG A 44 -18.28 -5.71 1.48
N GLU A 45 -19.55 -5.96 1.21
CA GLU A 45 -20.22 -5.70 -0.06
C GLU A 45 -20.35 -4.22 -0.43
N ARG A 46 -20.07 -3.31 0.52
CA ARG A 46 -20.05 -1.85 0.31
C ARG A 46 -18.63 -1.28 0.30
N LEU A 47 -17.60 -2.12 0.37
CA LEU A 47 -16.23 -1.66 0.32
C LEU A 47 -15.86 -1.26 -1.10
N GLU A 48 -15.30 -0.06 -1.20
CA GLU A 48 -14.74 0.50 -2.41
C GLU A 48 -13.24 0.72 -2.21
N VAL A 49 -12.45 0.46 -3.24
CA VAL A 49 -10.99 0.51 -3.16
C VAL A 49 -10.43 1.46 -4.22
N LYS A 50 -9.36 2.17 -3.84
CA LYS A 50 -8.55 2.99 -4.75
C LYS A 50 -7.09 2.59 -4.59
N LEU A 51 -6.45 2.21 -5.68
CA LEU A 51 -5.07 1.70 -5.67
C LEU A 51 -4.12 2.76 -6.21
N MET A 52 -3.13 3.17 -5.42
CA MET A 52 -2.20 4.24 -5.76
C MET A 52 -0.77 3.82 -5.43
N GLY A 53 0.20 4.17 -6.28
CA GLY A 53 1.63 3.94 -5.99
C GLY A 53 2.33 2.99 -6.95
N GLY A 54 3.25 2.17 -6.44
CA GLY A 54 4.03 1.23 -7.26
C GLY A 54 5.01 1.88 -8.24
N GLY A 55 5.33 3.16 -8.09
CA GLY A 55 6.29 3.87 -8.94
C GLY A 55 7.73 3.43 -8.69
N LYS A 56 8.58 3.48 -9.72
CA LYS A 56 10.01 3.21 -9.63
C LYS A 56 10.74 4.47 -9.12
N VAL A 57 10.85 4.60 -7.80
CA VAL A 57 11.49 5.75 -7.13
C VAL A 57 12.98 5.53 -6.88
N LEU A 58 13.41 4.26 -6.74
CA LEU A 58 14.80 3.86 -6.51
C LEU A 58 15.33 3.05 -7.70
N ASP A 59 16.46 3.48 -8.27
CA ASP A 59 17.07 2.82 -9.45
C ASP A 59 17.50 1.37 -9.19
N ASN A 60 17.83 1.03 -7.94
CA ASN A 60 18.33 -0.29 -7.54
C ASN A 60 17.23 -1.27 -7.08
N CYS A 61 15.96 -0.84 -7.00
CA CYS A 61 14.83 -1.70 -6.65
C CYS A 61 13.97 -1.99 -7.89
N VAL A 62 14.63 -2.49 -8.93
CA VAL A 62 13.94 -2.87 -10.18
C VAL A 62 12.89 -3.93 -9.80
N ASP A 63 11.62 -3.57 -9.98
CA ASP A 63 10.40 -4.39 -9.84
C ASP A 63 9.66 -4.48 -8.50
N VAL A 64 10.12 -3.88 -7.39
CA VAL A 64 9.31 -3.92 -6.14
C VAL A 64 7.99 -3.16 -6.30
N GLY A 65 8.04 -1.96 -6.87
CA GLY A 65 6.85 -1.14 -7.10
C GLY A 65 5.83 -1.80 -8.04
N THR A 66 6.32 -2.41 -9.13
CA THR A 66 5.48 -3.17 -10.08
C THR A 66 4.84 -4.36 -9.39
N ARG A 67 5.61 -5.16 -8.65
CA ARG A 67 5.10 -6.32 -7.91
C ARG A 67 4.05 -5.93 -6.86
N ASN A 68 4.23 -4.81 -6.18
CA ASN A 68 3.24 -4.30 -5.22
C ASN A 68 1.93 -3.91 -5.92
N ALA A 69 2.02 -3.30 -7.10
CA ALA A 69 0.86 -2.95 -7.92
C ALA A 69 0.13 -4.22 -8.42
N ASP A 70 0.87 -5.19 -8.96
CA ASP A 70 0.34 -6.47 -9.43
C ASP A 70 -0.38 -7.22 -8.29
N PHE A 71 0.26 -7.28 -7.11
CA PHE A 71 -0.30 -7.88 -5.92
C PHE A 71 -1.61 -7.20 -5.48
N ALA A 72 -1.64 -5.87 -5.41
CA ALA A 72 -2.82 -5.14 -4.96
C ALA A 72 -4.02 -5.35 -5.91
N GLU A 73 -3.76 -5.36 -7.22
CA GLU A 73 -4.78 -5.65 -8.24
C GLU A 73 -5.28 -7.10 -8.15
N ALA A 74 -4.38 -8.06 -7.94
CA ALA A 74 -4.73 -9.47 -7.77
C ALA A 74 -5.55 -9.71 -6.49
N TYR A 75 -5.15 -9.11 -5.37
CA TYR A 75 -5.86 -9.16 -4.09
C TYR A 75 -7.28 -8.60 -4.22
N ALA A 76 -7.43 -7.41 -4.80
CA ALA A 76 -8.74 -6.78 -4.98
C ALA A 76 -9.67 -7.66 -5.84
N ARG A 77 -9.14 -8.30 -6.90
CA ARG A 77 -9.89 -9.24 -7.73
C ARG A 77 -10.29 -10.49 -6.95
N ALA A 78 -9.37 -11.07 -6.19
CA ALA A 78 -9.62 -12.29 -5.41
C ALA A 78 -10.69 -12.07 -4.32
N GLU A 79 -10.67 -10.92 -3.65
CA GLU A 79 -11.63 -10.55 -2.60
C GLU A 79 -12.96 -9.99 -3.16
N GLY A 80 -13.07 -9.78 -4.47
CA GLY A 80 -14.26 -9.19 -5.10
C GLY A 80 -14.50 -7.72 -4.73
N LEU A 81 -13.43 -6.98 -4.42
CA LEU A 81 -13.52 -5.57 -4.03
C LEU A 81 -13.69 -4.66 -5.26
N ALA A 82 -14.61 -3.70 -5.17
CA ALA A 82 -14.85 -2.75 -6.26
C ALA A 82 -13.74 -1.71 -6.34
N VAL A 83 -12.88 -1.79 -7.36
CA VAL A 83 -11.82 -0.81 -7.61
C VAL A 83 -12.38 0.38 -8.38
N LEU A 84 -12.46 1.54 -7.72
CA LEU A 84 -13.02 2.76 -8.30
C LEU A 84 -12.01 3.64 -9.03
N ALA A 85 -10.73 3.54 -8.66
CA ALA A 85 -9.67 4.33 -9.28
C ALA A 85 -8.31 3.64 -9.09
N THR A 86 -7.46 3.75 -10.11
CA THR A 86 -6.08 3.27 -10.06
C THR A 86 -5.13 4.35 -10.59
N ASP A 87 -3.99 4.51 -9.92
CA ASP A 87 -2.83 5.24 -10.45
C ASP A 87 -1.56 4.50 -9.97
N LEU A 88 -1.18 3.49 -10.75
CA LEU A 88 -0.14 2.52 -10.42
C LEU A 88 1.07 2.63 -11.35
N ARG A 89 2.22 2.11 -10.92
CA ARG A 89 3.45 1.95 -11.73
C ARG A 89 4.03 3.28 -12.21
N GLY A 90 4.92 3.29 -13.20
CA GLY A 90 5.56 4.50 -13.73
C GLY A 90 6.82 4.92 -12.98
N ASP A 91 7.38 6.06 -13.36
CA ASP A 91 8.72 6.56 -13.00
C ASP A 91 8.71 7.71 -11.98
N HIS A 92 7.53 8.12 -11.51
CA HIS A 92 7.37 9.22 -10.56
C HIS A 92 6.85 8.74 -9.21
N ALA A 93 7.42 9.30 -8.15
CA ALA A 93 6.87 9.18 -6.80
C ALA A 93 5.53 9.93 -6.70
N ARG A 94 4.68 9.52 -5.76
CA ARG A 94 3.35 10.10 -5.56
C ARG A 94 3.13 10.42 -4.10
N ARG A 95 2.56 11.59 -3.84
CA ARG A 95 1.98 11.92 -2.54
C ARG A 95 0.48 11.72 -2.62
N VAL A 96 -0.05 10.87 -1.74
CA VAL A 96 -1.47 10.55 -1.66
C VAL A 96 -2.04 11.21 -0.41
N HIS A 97 -3.19 11.88 -0.56
CA HIS A 97 -3.98 12.37 0.55
C HIS A 97 -5.38 11.78 0.44
N PHE A 98 -5.80 11.04 1.47
CA PHE A 98 -7.09 10.35 1.48
C PHE A 98 -8.01 10.94 2.53
N MET A 99 -9.25 11.26 2.13
CA MET A 99 -10.32 11.69 3.03
C MET A 99 -11.41 10.60 3.08
N PRO A 100 -11.35 9.72 4.09
CA PRO A 100 -12.18 8.51 4.15
C PRO A 100 -13.67 8.79 4.31
N VAL A 101 -14.04 9.85 5.03
CA VAL A 101 -15.45 10.22 5.27
C VAL A 101 -16.24 10.43 3.98
N ARG A 102 -15.59 10.92 2.91
CA ARG A 102 -16.22 11.08 1.58
C ARG A 102 -15.59 10.21 0.49
N GLY A 103 -14.69 9.30 0.86
CA GLY A 103 -13.92 8.50 -0.09
C GLY A 103 -13.10 9.31 -1.10
N ARG A 104 -12.75 10.57 -0.83
CA ARG A 104 -12.01 11.42 -1.79
C ARG A 104 -10.51 11.19 -1.66
N LEU A 105 -9.82 11.16 -2.80
CA LEU A 105 -8.38 10.97 -2.87
C LEU A 105 -7.78 12.05 -3.76
N TRP A 106 -6.71 12.68 -3.29
CA TRP A 106 -5.88 13.57 -4.08
C TRP A 106 -4.51 12.94 -4.27
N LEU A 107 -4.00 13.03 -5.49
CA LEU A 107 -2.71 12.51 -5.88
C LEU A 107 -1.88 13.64 -6.49
N LYS A 108 -0.68 13.83 -5.96
CA LYS A 108 0.34 14.70 -6.55
C LYS A 108 1.48 13.81 -7.03
N ARG A 109 1.71 13.76 -8.35
CA ARG A 109 2.95 13.22 -8.92
C ARG A 109 4.07 14.20 -8.61
N LEU A 110 5.15 13.71 -8.01
CA LEU A 110 6.28 14.53 -7.62
C LEU A 110 7.24 14.66 -8.80
N HIS A 111 7.77 15.86 -9.02
CA HIS A 111 8.67 16.11 -10.14
C HIS A 111 10.03 15.42 -9.89
N ARG A 112 10.77 15.18 -10.98
CA ARG A 112 12.11 14.56 -10.92
C ARG A 112 13.08 15.29 -9.97
N THR A 113 12.92 16.60 -9.82
CA THR A 113 13.69 17.43 -8.87
C THR A 113 13.42 17.11 -7.40
N GLU A 114 12.23 16.62 -7.07
CA GLU A 114 11.83 16.22 -5.72
C GLU A 114 12.27 14.77 -5.40
N MET A 115 12.63 13.97 -6.42
CA MET A 115 12.91 12.53 -6.26
C MET A 115 14.13 12.19 -5.40
N PRO A 116 15.25 12.94 -5.39
CA PRO A 116 16.36 12.64 -4.49
C PRO A 116 15.94 12.70 -3.01
N VAL A 117 15.10 13.66 -2.63
CA VAL A 117 14.59 13.81 -1.27
C VAL A 117 13.64 12.68 -0.91
N VAL A 118 12.75 12.31 -1.84
CA VAL A 118 11.83 11.19 -1.65
C VAL A 118 12.58 9.86 -1.55
N GLY A 119 13.56 9.61 -2.42
CA GLY A 119 14.37 8.42 -2.38
C GLY A 119 15.18 8.28 -1.09
N GLN A 120 15.70 9.38 -0.53
CA GLN A 120 16.34 9.39 0.79
C GLN A 120 15.34 9.04 1.90
N ALA A 121 14.14 9.63 1.88
CA ALA A 121 13.11 9.35 2.86
C ALA A 121 12.62 7.89 2.79
N GLU A 122 12.41 7.36 1.58
CA GLU A 122 12.05 5.96 1.35
C GLU A 122 13.17 5.02 1.79
N THR A 123 14.43 5.30 1.45
CA THR A 123 15.59 4.51 1.89
C THR A 123 15.71 4.51 3.41
N ALA A 124 15.53 5.66 4.05
CA ALA A 124 15.56 5.76 5.51
C ALA A 124 14.40 4.97 6.14
N TYR A 125 13.20 5.03 5.53
CA TYR A 125 12.05 4.24 5.95
C TYR A 125 12.32 2.73 5.81
N TYR A 126 12.81 2.29 4.64
CA TYR A 126 13.24 0.91 4.37
C TYR A 126 14.25 0.40 5.39
N LYS A 127 15.29 1.19 5.72
CA LYS A 127 16.28 0.80 6.74
C LYS A 127 15.70 0.74 8.15
N ARG A 128 14.76 1.63 8.48
CA ARG A 128 14.08 1.63 9.78
C ARG A 128 13.21 0.39 9.92
N ILE A 129 12.48 0.04 8.87
CA ILE A 129 11.70 -1.18 8.88
C ILE A 129 12.65 -2.38 8.98
N GLU A 130 13.69 -2.53 8.16
CA GLU A 130 14.64 -3.67 8.30
C GLU A 130 15.22 -3.86 9.71
N LYS A 131 15.45 -2.77 10.46
CA LYS A 131 16.02 -2.82 11.81
C LYS A 131 15.00 -2.89 12.96
N ALA A 132 13.73 -2.54 12.74
CA ALA A 132 12.69 -2.52 13.76
C ALA A 132 11.70 -3.69 13.59
N ASP A 133 11.00 -4.06 14.66
CA ASP A 133 9.84 -4.98 14.64
C ASP A 133 8.67 -4.39 13.77
N PRO A 134 7.63 -5.13 13.34
CA PRO A 134 7.23 -5.23 11.93
C PRO A 134 6.12 -4.22 11.56
N GLY A 135 6.28 -2.94 11.90
CA GLY A 135 5.29 -1.90 11.65
C GLY A 135 5.42 -1.21 10.29
N GLY A 136 4.82 -1.77 9.24
CA GLY A 136 4.20 -0.91 8.21
C GLY A 136 3.07 -0.06 8.81
N SER A 137 2.59 0.97 8.11
CA SER A 137 1.55 1.88 8.63
C SER A 137 0.17 1.54 8.07
N VAL A 138 -0.77 1.20 8.95
CA VAL A 138 -2.21 1.23 8.68
C VAL A 138 -2.77 2.44 9.42
N GLU A 139 -3.33 3.38 8.69
CA GLU A 139 -4.01 4.55 9.26
C GLU A 139 -5.53 4.36 9.12
N LEU A 140 -6.18 4.30 10.27
CA LEU A 140 -7.62 4.21 10.39
C LEU A 140 -8.17 5.58 10.75
N PHE A 141 -9.28 5.94 10.11
CA PHE A 141 -9.91 7.25 10.24
C PHE A 141 -11.43 7.11 10.31
#